data_AF-A0A7K3MX75-F1
#
_entry.id   AF-A0A7K3MX75-F1
#
_cell.length_a   1.000
_cell.length_b   1.000
_cell.length_c   1.000
_cell.angle_alpha   90.00
_cell.angle_beta   90.00
_cell.angle_gamma   90.00
#
_symmetry.space_group_name_H-M   'P 1'
#
loop_
_entity.id
_entity.type
_entity.pdbx_description
1 polymer ?
#
loop_
_entity_poly.entity_id
_entity_poly.type
_entity_poly.pdbx_seq_one_letter_code
_entity_poly.pdbx_strand_id
1 'polypeptide(L)'
;MNNEKWNEICFLLSENVKKDISENSFEQNVIQALRVLDWKQFSGDYEIRPSYQIGAANRITPDFVIKSSDNHKLFVIEIKQPNIPLTSTF
;
A
#
# COMPACT_ATOMS: atom_id res chain seq x y z
N MET A 1 -10.10 16.36 -2.62
CA MET A 1 -10.51 15.05 -2.05
C MET A 1 -11.69 15.31 -1.12
N ASN A 2 -12.70 14.44 -1.11
CA ASN A 2 -13.84 14.59 -0.17
C ASN A 2 -13.31 14.40 1.27
N ASN A 3 -13.66 15.29 2.20
CA ASN A 3 -13.26 15.21 3.61
C ASN A 3 -13.67 13.88 4.26
N GLU A 4 -14.81 13.32 3.85
CA GLU A 4 -15.29 12.03 4.36
C GLU A 4 -14.34 10.88 4.01
N LYS A 5 -13.92 10.78 2.74
CA LYS A 5 -12.94 9.77 2.29
C LYS A 5 -11.61 9.91 3.03
N TRP A 6 -11.16 11.14 3.24
CA TRP A 6 -9.91 11.40 3.98
C TRP A 6 -10.03 10.94 5.44
N ASN A 7 -11.12 11.29 6.11
CA ASN A 7 -11.36 10.88 7.50
C ASN A 7 -11.44 9.35 7.64
N GLU A 8 -12.07 8.67 6.69
CA GLU A 8 -12.13 7.20 6.69
C GLU A 8 -10.74 6.58 6.52
N ILE A 9 -9.89 7.12 5.64
CA ILE A 9 -8.50 6.66 5.48
C ILE A 9 -7.70 6.88 6.78
N CYS A 10 -7.83 8.05 7.41
CA CYS A 10 -7.19 8.32 8.70
C CYS A 10 -7.65 7.34 9.78
N PHE A 11 -8.94 7.04 9.82
CA PHE A 11 -9.50 6.05 10.74
C PHE A 11 -8.90 4.65 10.51
N LEU A 12 -8.89 4.17 9.26
CA LEU A 12 -8.40 2.85 8.90
C LEU A 12 -6.89 2.66 9.12
N LEU A 13 -6.10 3.71 8.89
CA LEU A 13 -4.63 3.62 8.88
C LEU A 13 -3.96 4.15 10.16
N SER A 14 -4.69 4.89 11.01
CA SER A 14 -4.12 5.50 12.20
C SER A 14 -5.01 5.33 13.43
N GLU A 15 -6.25 5.84 13.41
CA GLU A 15 -7.05 6.00 14.63
C GLU A 15 -7.57 4.66 15.19
N ASN A 16 -7.86 3.70 14.31
CA ASN A 16 -8.41 2.39 14.67
C ASN A 16 -7.38 1.25 14.58
N VAL A 17 -6.09 1.58 14.66
CA VAL A 17 -5.00 0.61 14.45
C VAL A 17 -4.29 0.35 15.77
N LYS A 18 -4.24 -0.92 16.20
CA LYS A 18 -3.38 -1.30 17.32
C LYS A 18 -1.93 -1.30 16.86
N LYS A 19 -1.03 -0.72 17.66
CA LYS A 19 0.36 -0.51 17.26
C LYS A 19 1.15 -1.82 17.07
N ASP A 20 0.74 -2.89 17.74
CA ASP A 20 1.39 -4.20 17.79
C ASP A 20 0.86 -5.21 16.77
N ILE A 21 -0.03 -4.80 15.85
CA ILE A 21 -0.48 -5.70 14.79
C ILE A 21 0.67 -6.06 13.84
N SER A 22 0.58 -7.26 13.26
CA SER A 22 1.51 -7.70 12.23
C SER A 22 1.42 -6.85 10.96
N GLU A 23 2.50 -6.82 10.18
CA GLU A 23 2.57 -6.14 8.89
C GLU A 23 1.48 -6.66 7.93
N ASN A 24 1.28 -7.99 7.89
CA ASN A 24 0.21 -8.62 7.12
C ASN A 24 -1.19 -8.19 7.55
N SER A 25 -1.41 -7.97 8.85
CA SER A 25 -2.69 -7.45 9.36
C SER A 25 -2.87 -5.99 8.96
N PHE A 26 -1.82 -5.18 9.04
CA PHE A 26 -1.86 -3.79 8.62
C PHE A 26 -2.03 -3.64 7.10
N GLU A 27 -1.49 -4.58 6.31
CA GLU A 27 -1.73 -4.68 4.86
C GLU A 27 -3.23 -4.74 4.54
N GLN A 28 -4.02 -5.46 5.33
CA GLN A 28 -5.47 -5.52 5.11
C GLN A 28 -6.14 -4.15 5.32
N ASN A 29 -5.67 -3.35 6.27
CA ASN A 29 -6.16 -1.98 6.47
C ASN A 29 -5.77 -1.08 5.29
N VAL A 30 -4.55 -1.23 4.76
CA VAL A 30 -4.12 -0.51 3.55
C VAL A 30 -5.00 -0.89 2.36
N ILE A 31 -5.30 -2.18 2.16
CA ILE A 31 -6.22 -2.63 1.10
C ILE A 31 -7.62 -2.01 1.26
N GLN A 32 -8.13 -1.88 2.50
CA GLN A 32 -9.40 -1.19 2.74
C GLN A 32 -9.32 0.29 2.39
N ALA A 33 -8.24 0.99 2.78
CA ALA A 33 -8.04 2.40 2.44
C ALA A 33 -7.92 2.63 0.91
N LEU A 34 -7.25 1.73 0.18
CA LEU A 34 -7.20 1.78 -1.29
C LEU A 34 -8.62 1.67 -1.90
N ARG A 35 -9.51 0.87 -1.32
CA ARG A 35 -10.91 0.76 -1.78
C ARG A 35 -11.71 2.04 -1.56
N VAL A 36 -11.46 2.78 -0.46
CA VAL A 36 -12.09 4.11 -0.22
C VAL A 36 -11.69 5.11 -1.32
N LEU A 37 -10.47 4.98 -1.82
CA LEU A 37 -9.96 5.74 -2.97
C LEU A 37 -10.45 5.22 -4.33
N ASP A 38 -11.34 4.22 -4.34
CA ASP A 38 -11.85 3.51 -5.51
C ASP A 38 -10.79 2.72 -6.29
N TRP A 39 -9.60 2.51 -5.73
CA TRP A 39 -8.58 1.65 -6.32
C TRP A 39 -8.85 0.18 -5.99
N LYS A 40 -9.04 -0.62 -7.04
CA LYS A 40 -9.46 -2.02 -6.96
C LYS A 40 -8.45 -2.90 -7.68
N GLN A 41 -8.00 -3.95 -6.99
CA GLN A 41 -7.13 -4.96 -7.57
C GLN A 41 -7.77 -5.63 -8.80
N PHE A 42 -9.08 -5.92 -8.76
CA PHE A 42 -9.79 -6.56 -9.86
C PHE A 42 -9.78 -5.71 -11.15
N SER A 43 -9.82 -4.38 -11.00
CA SER A 43 -9.77 -3.43 -12.12
C SER A 43 -8.34 -3.18 -12.59
N GLY A 44 -7.35 -3.75 -11.91
CA GLY A 44 -5.94 -3.56 -12.22
C GLY A 44 -5.39 -2.23 -11.73
N ASP A 45 -6.06 -1.50 -10.83
CA ASP A 45 -5.56 -0.22 -10.31
C ASP A 45 -4.28 -0.39 -9.48
N TYR A 46 -4.06 -1.60 -8.95
CA TYR A 46 -2.80 -1.97 -8.31
C TYR A 46 -2.48 -3.45 -8.43
N GLU A 47 -1.20 -3.76 -8.27
CA GLU A 47 -0.66 -5.11 -8.15
C GLU A 47 -0.17 -5.33 -6.71
N ILE A 48 -0.30 -6.56 -6.21
CA ILE A 48 0.23 -6.96 -4.90
C ILE A 48 1.45 -7.85 -5.13
N ARG A 49 2.58 -7.51 -4.51
CA ARG A 49 3.87 -8.23 -4.63
C ARG A 49 4.28 -8.57 -6.07
N PRO A 50 4.18 -7.64 -7.05
CA PRO A 50 4.72 -7.90 -8.37
C PRO A 50 6.25 -8.01 -8.30
N SER A 51 6.84 -8.91 -9.06
CA SER A 51 8.29 -9.14 -9.00
C SER A 51 8.98 -8.71 -10.28
N TYR A 52 9.78 -7.63 -10.19
CA TYR A 52 10.50 -7.04 -11.32
C TYR A 52 11.95 -7.46 -11.32
N GLN A 53 12.44 -7.96 -12.45
CA GLN A 53 13.85 -8.31 -12.62
C GLN A 53 14.71 -7.06 -12.77
N ILE A 54 15.82 -7.02 -12.04
CA ILE A 54 16.85 -5.98 -12.16
C ILE A 54 18.19 -6.65 -12.45
N GLY A 55 18.71 -6.42 -13.65
CA GLY A 55 19.91 -7.10 -14.13
C GLY A 55 19.71 -8.61 -14.32
N ALA A 56 20.80 -9.37 -14.28
CA ALA A 56 20.76 -10.79 -14.63
C ALA A 56 20.12 -11.69 -13.55
N ALA A 57 20.28 -11.36 -12.26
CA ALA A 57 19.92 -12.25 -11.16
C ALA A 57 19.06 -11.63 -10.06
N ASN A 58 18.95 -10.29 -9.98
CA ASN A 58 18.24 -9.64 -8.88
C ASN A 58 16.77 -9.38 -9.21
N ARG A 59 15.94 -9.30 -8.18
CA ARG A 59 14.53 -8.90 -8.30
C ARG A 59 14.16 -7.91 -7.21
N ILE A 60 13.30 -6.96 -7.54
CA ILE A 60 12.62 -6.12 -6.56
C ILE A 60 11.15 -6.53 -6.54
N THR A 61 10.62 -6.70 -5.33
CA THR A 61 9.24 -7.08 -5.08
C THR A 61 8.66 -6.12 -4.04
N PRO A 62 8.08 -4.96 -4.46
CA PRO A 62 7.39 -4.06 -3.53
C PRO A 62 6.08 -4.70 -3.06
N ASP A 63 5.54 -4.27 -1.92
CA ASP A 63 4.25 -4.79 -1.45
C ASP A 63 3.11 -4.45 -2.40
N PHE A 64 3.07 -3.20 -2.89
CA PHE A 64 2.09 -2.74 -3.87
C PHE A 64 2.72 -1.91 -4.98
N VAL A 65 2.12 -1.98 -6.15
CA VAL A 65 2.36 -1.02 -7.25
C VAL A 65 1.04 -0.43 -7.68
N ILE A 66 0.89 0.88 -7.51
CA ILE A 66 -0.29 1.63 -7.97
C ILE A 66 -0.10 2.00 -9.43
N LYS A 67 -1.16 1.86 -10.21
CA LYS A 67 -1.18 2.12 -11.65
C LYS A 67 -2.26 3.14 -11.99
N SER A 68 -2.04 3.89 -13.05
CA SER A 68 -3.06 4.73 -13.67
C SER A 68 -4.04 3.89 -14.47
N SER A 69 -5.13 4.52 -14.90
CA SER A 69 -6.17 3.89 -15.73
C SER A 69 -5.67 3.38 -17.09
N ASP A 70 -4.56 3.93 -17.60
CA ASP A 70 -3.84 3.49 -18.79
C ASP A 70 -2.70 2.50 -18.47
N ASN A 71 -2.71 1.91 -17.28
CA ASN A 71 -1.81 0.85 -16.80
C ASN A 71 -0.32 1.27 -16.67
N HIS A 72 -0.03 2.57 -16.63
CA HIS A 72 1.29 3.05 -16.27
C HIS A 72 1.52 2.93 -14.76
N LYS A 73 2.70 2.43 -14.36
CA LYS A 73 3.10 2.33 -12.95
C LYS A 73 3.39 3.73 -12.43
N LEU A 74 2.67 4.16 -11.38
CA LEU A 74 2.79 5.50 -10.82
C LEU A 74 3.76 5.54 -9.65
N PHE A 75 3.52 4.69 -8.65
CA PHE A 75 4.32 4.62 -7.43
C PHE A 75 4.16 3.27 -6.74
N VAL A 76 5.05 3.01 -5.78
CA VAL A 76 5.00 1.82 -4.93
C VAL A 76 4.50 2.18 -3.53
N ILE A 77 3.88 1.23 -2.86
CA ILE A 77 3.60 1.33 -1.42
C ILE A 77 4.33 0.17 -0.75
N GLU A 78 5.13 0.49 0.26
CA GLU A 78 5.82 -0.46 1.13
C GLU A 78 5.17 -0.39 2.51
N ILE A 79 4.83 -1.53 3.07
CA ILE A 79 4.15 -1.65 4.36
C ILE A 79 5.18 -2.03 5.42
N LYS A 80 5.01 -1.45 6.61
CA LYS A 80 5.75 -1.79 7.82
C LYS A 80 4.77 -1.93 8.97
N GLN A 81 5.19 -2.61 10.04
CA GLN A 81 4.38 -2.66 11.25
C GLN A 81 4.17 -1.24 11.82
N PRO A 82 2.96 -0.90 12.33
CA PRO A 82 2.66 0.47 12.78
C PRO A 82 3.54 0.98 13.93
N ASN A 83 4.12 0.10 14.73
CA ASN A 83 5.04 0.46 15.82
C ASN A 83 6.50 0.64 15.38
N ILE A 84 6.86 0.27 14.14
CA ILE A 84 8.22 0.40 13.64
C ILE A 84 8.41 1.84 13.13
N PRO A 85 9.41 2.58 13.65
CA PRO A 85 9.76 3.88 13.09
C PRO A 85 10.14 3.73 11.62
N LEU A 86 9.59 4.60 10.77
CA LEU A 86 10.03 4.74 9.38
C LEU A 86 11.38 5.48 9.35
N THR A 87 12.42 4.89 9.92
CA THR A 87 13.78 5.41 9.82
C THR A 87 14.40 4.89 8.53
N SER A 88 14.56 5.78 7.57
CA SER A 88 15.33 5.53 6.35
C SER A 88 16.75 6.03 6.58
N THR A 89 17.66 5.18 7.05
CA THR A 89 19.09 5.36 6.77
C THR A 89 19.41 4.56 5.53
N PHE A 90 19.30 5.21 4.36
CA PHE A 90 19.85 4.68 3.11
C PHE A 90 21.35 4.98 3.05
#